data_AF-B9M376-F1
#
_entry.id   AF-B9M376-F1
#
_cell.length_a   1.000
_cell.length_b   1.000
_cell.length_c   1.000
_cell.angle_alpha   90.00
_cell.angle_beta   90.00
_cell.angle_gamma   90.00
#
_symmetry.space_group_name_H-M   'P 1'
#
loop_
_entity.id
_entity.type
_entity.pdbx_description
1 polymer ?
#
loop_
_entity_poly.entity_id
_entity_poly.type
_entity_poly.pdbx_seq_one_letter_code
_entity_poly.pdbx_strand_id
1 'polypeptide(L)'
;MVQIIDKKINLEFPQGHHLHCLIAQIPNHLRRVEHGFALTDPEEKWTQVKAILDLISIGEGNLKKLHFLVLPETSIPFSRFDEMLAILEHSFRPNTVTMFGVEHIRLRVYRELLERFRENNDEAIELVDRDIDSGDILDMPVNWCCIAVKEATGKLRVFLEAKSHPFHGEEFLDKYHDLYRGRHFYLFRSRPSCFNFMALICLDYIYRDLYASNIKQIIDHADRLFFSTKQGLDALFVIQCNPKPEHRAYFEVISGFYGEFLEDTPGVRETVSVFANTSDETSLEGLPSQAPYGNSFVVMNKHYKLGKIQHPEFTTDNFSGAPVCRLRFGSGTRLYYINLPLYHELDPRTSRIPLKVHVVLRWSEGKWVKIQGDEMVAAVTG
;
A
#
# COMPACT_ATOMS: atom_id res chain seq x y z
N MET A 1 12.42 -5.31 -17.30
CA MET A 1 12.62 -4.31 -16.23
C MET A 1 11.34 -3.50 -16.13
N VAL A 2 10.86 -3.19 -14.92
CA VAL A 2 9.59 -2.47 -14.77
C VAL A 2 9.73 -1.01 -15.23
N GLN A 3 8.68 -0.45 -15.80
CA GLN A 3 8.63 0.94 -16.23
C GLN A 3 7.87 1.78 -15.21
N ILE A 4 8.45 2.91 -14.78
CA ILE A 4 7.72 3.87 -13.94
C ILE A 4 6.96 4.82 -14.85
N ILE A 5 5.64 4.86 -14.70
CA ILE A 5 4.72 5.71 -15.47
C ILE A 5 4.31 6.90 -14.61
N ASP A 6 4.68 8.11 -15.02
CA ASP A 6 4.26 9.35 -14.37
C ASP A 6 2.79 9.67 -14.65
N LYS A 7 1.96 9.74 -13.60
CA LYS A 7 0.56 10.17 -13.71
C LYS A 7 0.33 11.45 -12.91
N LYS A 8 -0.03 12.52 -13.61
CA LYS A 8 -0.47 13.77 -12.97
C LYS A 8 -1.89 13.62 -12.48
N ILE A 9 -2.13 13.96 -11.22
CA ILE A 9 -3.46 13.90 -10.58
C ILE A 9 -3.77 15.21 -9.85
N ASN A 10 -5.04 15.60 -9.82
CA ASN A 10 -5.47 16.82 -9.15
C ASN A 10 -5.82 16.59 -7.68
N LEU A 11 -4.86 16.77 -6.78
CA LEU A 11 -5.07 16.70 -5.33
C LEU A 11 -4.60 18.00 -4.67
N GLU A 12 -5.50 18.60 -3.89
CA GLU A 12 -5.32 19.85 -3.13
C GLU A 12 -5.08 19.55 -1.66
N PHE A 13 -4.01 18.81 -1.37
CA PHE A 13 -3.55 18.56 -0.02
C PHE A 13 -3.11 19.85 0.67
N PRO A 14 -3.36 19.98 1.99
CA PRO A 14 -3.02 21.19 2.73
C PRO A 14 -1.50 21.36 2.81
N GLN A 15 -1.00 22.52 2.37
CA GLN A 15 0.42 22.85 2.47
C GLN A 15 0.83 23.02 3.95
N GLY A 16 2.00 22.50 4.31
CA GLY A 16 2.57 22.65 5.66
C GLY A 16 1.84 21.89 6.77
N HIS A 17 0.84 21.06 6.43
CA HIS A 17 0.12 20.21 7.36
C HIS A 17 0.35 18.73 7.06
N HIS A 18 0.25 17.89 8.09
CA HIS A 18 0.35 16.46 7.91
C HIS A 18 -0.84 15.92 7.10
N LEU A 19 -0.61 14.82 6.39
CA LEU A 19 -1.68 14.08 5.73
C LEU A 19 -2.24 13.03 6.67
N HIS A 20 -3.44 12.52 6.40
CA HIS A 20 -4.07 11.50 7.23
C HIS A 20 -4.20 10.20 6.46
N CYS A 21 -3.79 9.10 7.09
CA CYS A 21 -3.80 7.77 6.51
C CYS A 21 -4.53 6.80 7.44
N LEU A 22 -5.39 5.95 6.87
CA LEU A 22 -6.00 4.82 7.54
C LEU A 22 -5.42 3.54 6.94
N ILE A 23 -4.65 2.82 7.75
CA ILE A 23 -4.10 1.51 7.40
C ILE A 23 -5.07 0.45 7.90
N ALA A 24 -5.62 -0.35 6.99
CA ALA A 24 -6.54 -1.43 7.32
C ALA A 24 -5.79 -2.76 7.42
N GLN A 25 -5.39 -3.15 8.62
CA GLN A 25 -4.81 -4.47 8.87
C GLN A 25 -5.94 -5.47 9.13
N ILE A 26 -6.47 -6.02 8.04
CA ILE A 26 -7.62 -6.95 8.03
C ILE A 26 -7.20 -8.33 7.53
N PRO A 27 -7.85 -9.42 7.97
CA PRO A 27 -7.43 -10.77 7.62
C PRO A 27 -7.87 -11.17 6.24
N ASN A 28 -7.07 -11.97 5.55
CA ASN A 28 -7.53 -12.69 4.36
C ASN A 28 -7.61 -14.18 4.66
N HIS A 29 -8.74 -14.80 4.34
CA HIS A 29 -8.87 -16.26 4.32
C HIS A 29 -8.90 -16.67 2.87
N LEU A 30 -7.80 -17.24 2.40
CA LEU A 30 -7.56 -17.48 0.98
C LEU A 30 -7.51 -18.97 0.70
N ARG A 31 -8.30 -19.41 -0.27
CA ARG A 31 -8.31 -20.76 -0.83
C ARG A 31 -7.68 -20.76 -2.21
N ARG A 32 -7.15 -21.92 -2.60
CA ARG A 32 -6.61 -22.11 -3.95
C ARG A 32 -7.75 -22.28 -4.94
N VAL A 33 -7.60 -21.65 -6.10
CA VAL A 33 -8.45 -21.80 -7.27
C VAL A 33 -7.58 -22.03 -8.49
N GLU A 34 -8.19 -22.46 -9.60
CA GLU A 34 -7.47 -22.75 -10.87
C GLU A 34 -6.52 -21.63 -11.29
N HIS A 35 -6.91 -20.37 -11.06
CA HIS A 35 -6.16 -19.18 -11.46
C HIS A 35 -5.52 -18.44 -10.26
N GLY A 36 -5.10 -19.16 -9.21
CA GLY A 36 -4.36 -18.57 -8.08
C GLY A 36 -5.13 -18.63 -6.76
N PHE A 37 -5.37 -17.48 -6.12
CA PHE A 37 -6.03 -17.40 -4.82
C PHE A 37 -7.31 -16.57 -4.87
N ALA A 38 -8.33 -17.06 -4.17
CA ALA A 38 -9.60 -16.38 -3.95
C ALA A 38 -9.95 -16.40 -2.47
N LEU A 39 -10.78 -15.47 -2.03
CA LEU A 39 -11.32 -15.43 -0.69
C LEU A 39 -12.25 -16.63 -0.47
N THR A 40 -12.16 -17.24 0.71
CA THR A 40 -13.03 -18.35 1.11
C THR A 40 -14.47 -17.87 1.28
N ASP A 41 -14.66 -16.72 1.95
CA ASP A 41 -15.96 -16.15 2.31
C ASP A 41 -16.07 -14.70 1.82
N PRO A 42 -16.30 -14.49 0.50
CA PRO A 42 -16.25 -13.15 -0.10
C PRO A 42 -17.31 -12.19 0.45
N GLU A 43 -18.48 -12.68 0.84
CA GLU A 43 -19.56 -11.84 1.40
C GLU A 43 -19.28 -11.37 2.82
N GLU A 44 -18.69 -12.23 3.65
CA GLU A 44 -18.26 -11.86 5.00
C GLU A 44 -17.11 -10.85 4.92
N LYS A 45 -16.12 -11.12 4.06
CA LYS A 45 -15.03 -10.19 3.79
C LYS A 45 -15.56 -8.84 3.31
N TRP A 46 -16.51 -8.85 2.37
CA TRP A 46 -17.13 -7.61 1.87
C TRP A 46 -17.86 -6.85 2.97
N THR A 47 -18.58 -7.54 3.85
CA THR A 47 -19.26 -6.91 5.00
C THR A 47 -18.26 -6.17 5.89
N GLN A 48 -17.10 -6.78 6.18
CA GLN A 48 -16.04 -6.15 6.97
C GLN A 48 -15.45 -4.92 6.25
N VAL A 49 -15.16 -5.03 4.95
CA VAL A 49 -14.63 -3.93 4.14
C VAL A 49 -15.63 -2.79 4.05
N LYS A 50 -16.90 -3.09 3.75
CA LYS A 50 -17.97 -2.10 3.63
C LYS A 50 -18.14 -1.30 4.92
N ALA A 51 -18.03 -1.94 6.08
CA ALA A 51 -18.04 -1.23 7.36
C ALA A 51 -16.88 -0.23 7.53
N ILE A 52 -15.71 -0.47 6.90
CA ILE A 52 -14.61 0.52 6.83
C ILE A 52 -15.04 1.70 5.95
N LEU A 53 -15.61 1.41 4.78
CA LEU A 53 -16.05 2.44 3.84
C LEU A 53 -17.16 3.32 4.43
N ASP A 54 -18.11 2.71 5.15
CA ASP A 54 -19.19 3.41 5.84
C ASP A 54 -18.63 4.31 6.94
N LEU A 55 -17.69 3.81 7.75
CA LEU A 55 -17.00 4.59 8.79
C LEU A 55 -16.34 5.85 8.22
N ILE A 56 -15.66 5.71 7.08
CA ILE A 56 -14.98 6.82 6.40
C ILE A 56 -15.99 7.79 5.79
N SER A 57 -17.04 7.27 5.16
CA SER A 57 -18.10 8.06 4.51
C SER A 57 -18.86 8.94 5.51
N ILE A 58 -19.19 8.39 6.68
CA ILE A 58 -19.78 9.16 7.78
C ILE A 58 -18.77 10.24 8.25
N GLY A 59 -17.49 9.88 8.35
CA GLY A 59 -16.39 10.84 8.54
C GLY A 59 -16.40 11.50 9.92
N GLU A 60 -16.86 10.82 10.97
CA GLU A 60 -16.89 11.38 12.32
C GLU A 60 -15.50 11.84 12.82
N GLY A 61 -15.48 12.97 13.52
CA GLY A 61 -14.27 13.53 14.10
C GLY A 61 -13.24 13.93 13.05
N ASN A 62 -12.06 13.31 13.11
CA ASN A 62 -10.96 13.60 12.17
C ASN A 62 -11.01 12.74 10.91
N LEU A 63 -11.82 11.67 10.83
CA LEU A 63 -11.89 10.82 9.63
C LEU A 63 -12.38 11.58 8.39
N LYS A 64 -13.14 12.67 8.56
CA LYS A 64 -13.44 13.61 7.48
C LYS A 64 -12.23 14.25 6.78
N LYS A 65 -11.05 14.15 7.38
CA LYS A 65 -9.77 14.65 6.85
C LYS A 65 -8.91 13.55 6.25
N LEU A 66 -9.44 12.33 6.12
CA LEU A 66 -8.69 11.21 5.54
C LEU A 66 -8.20 11.57 4.14
N HIS A 67 -6.93 11.32 3.86
CA HIS A 67 -6.34 11.48 2.52
C HIS A 67 -5.99 10.14 1.90
N PHE A 68 -5.58 9.15 2.69
CA PHE A 68 -5.21 7.82 2.21
C PHE A 68 -5.96 6.72 2.95
N LEU A 69 -6.63 5.84 2.21
CA LEU A 69 -7.10 4.54 2.70
C LEU A 69 -6.22 3.46 2.06
N VAL A 70 -5.60 2.63 2.89
CA VAL A 70 -4.71 1.56 2.43
C VAL A 70 -5.24 0.23 2.93
N LEU A 71 -5.73 -0.59 2.01
CA LEU A 71 -6.16 -1.96 2.26
C LEU A 71 -5.11 -2.97 1.75
N PRO A 72 -5.02 -4.17 2.35
CA PRO A 72 -3.99 -5.13 2.00
C PRO A 72 -4.16 -5.71 0.58
N GLU A 73 -3.13 -6.40 0.12
CA GLU A 73 -3.14 -7.26 -1.07
C GLU A 73 -4.29 -8.29 -0.98
N THR A 74 -4.95 -8.60 -2.11
CA THR A 74 -6.00 -9.64 -2.22
C THR A 74 -7.11 -9.54 -1.15
N SER A 75 -7.49 -8.31 -0.76
CA SER A 75 -8.45 -8.07 0.32
C SER A 75 -9.87 -7.77 -0.18
N ILE A 76 -10.04 -7.48 -1.47
CA ILE A 76 -11.35 -7.18 -2.07
C ILE A 76 -11.80 -8.33 -2.97
N PRO A 77 -13.02 -8.88 -2.77
CA PRO A 77 -13.61 -9.81 -3.72
C PRO A 77 -13.77 -9.16 -5.09
N PHE A 78 -13.39 -9.86 -6.17
CA PHE A 78 -13.50 -9.30 -7.52
C PHE A 78 -14.96 -8.96 -7.88
N SER A 79 -15.90 -9.78 -7.42
CA SER A 79 -17.35 -9.55 -7.58
C SER A 79 -17.86 -8.24 -6.97
N ARG A 80 -17.11 -7.63 -6.06
CA ARG A 80 -17.44 -6.38 -5.37
C ARG A 80 -16.63 -5.19 -5.85
N PHE A 81 -15.80 -5.36 -6.87
CA PHE A 81 -14.96 -4.29 -7.42
C PHE A 81 -15.77 -3.06 -7.86
N ASP A 82 -16.88 -3.27 -8.58
CA ASP A 82 -17.74 -2.17 -9.02
C ASP A 82 -18.48 -1.48 -7.87
N GLU A 83 -18.93 -2.25 -6.87
CA GLU A 83 -19.57 -1.69 -5.67
C GLU A 83 -18.57 -0.85 -4.87
N MET A 84 -17.33 -1.32 -4.73
CA MET A 84 -16.23 -0.56 -4.14
C MET A 84 -16.03 0.79 -4.85
N LEU A 85 -15.89 0.78 -6.18
CA LEU A 85 -15.72 2.02 -6.95
C LEU A 85 -16.90 2.98 -6.82
N ALA A 86 -18.13 2.46 -6.85
CA ALA A 86 -19.34 3.27 -6.68
C ALA A 86 -19.39 3.94 -5.30
N ILE A 87 -18.99 3.25 -4.23
CA ILE A 87 -18.93 3.83 -2.88
C ILE A 87 -17.85 4.93 -2.81
N LEU A 88 -16.69 4.71 -3.41
CA LEU A 88 -15.64 5.75 -3.49
C LEU A 88 -16.12 6.98 -4.27
N GLU A 89 -16.78 6.77 -5.41
CA GLU A 89 -17.29 7.85 -6.26
C GLU A 89 -18.40 8.65 -5.59
N HIS A 90 -19.31 8.00 -4.86
CA HIS A 90 -20.50 8.69 -4.32
C HIS A 90 -20.33 9.16 -2.87
N SER A 91 -19.57 8.44 -2.04
CA SER A 91 -19.59 8.64 -0.58
C SER A 91 -18.29 9.22 -0.02
N PHE A 92 -17.15 9.00 -0.68
CA PHE A 92 -15.88 9.55 -0.19
C PHE A 92 -15.77 11.05 -0.47
N ARG A 93 -14.98 11.76 0.34
CA ARG A 93 -14.71 13.18 0.10
C ARG A 93 -13.70 13.36 -1.03
N PRO A 94 -13.71 14.48 -1.76
CA PRO A 94 -12.61 14.84 -2.65
C PRO A 94 -11.26 14.86 -1.93
N ASN A 95 -10.17 14.79 -2.69
CA ASN A 95 -8.80 14.71 -2.18
C ASN A 95 -8.52 13.43 -1.38
N THR A 96 -9.04 12.29 -1.83
CA THR A 96 -8.79 10.99 -1.21
C THR A 96 -8.18 10.02 -2.21
N VAL A 97 -7.26 9.20 -1.74
CA VAL A 97 -6.67 8.09 -2.49
C VAL A 97 -6.97 6.80 -1.72
N THR A 98 -7.51 5.81 -2.42
CA THR A 98 -7.79 4.48 -1.87
C THR A 98 -6.99 3.44 -2.65
N MET A 99 -6.17 2.67 -1.94
CA MET A 99 -5.29 1.63 -2.49
C MET A 99 -5.73 0.28 -1.95
N PHE A 100 -5.99 -0.69 -2.82
CA PHE A 100 -6.49 -2.00 -2.40
C PHE A 100 -6.15 -3.10 -3.40
N GLY A 101 -5.78 -4.27 -2.87
CA GLY A 101 -5.59 -5.48 -3.66
C GLY A 101 -6.90 -6.22 -3.87
N VAL A 102 -7.05 -6.83 -5.04
CA VAL A 102 -8.26 -7.57 -5.43
C VAL A 102 -7.90 -9.04 -5.62
N GLU A 103 -8.88 -9.94 -5.48
CA GLU A 103 -8.73 -11.36 -5.84
C GLU A 103 -8.06 -11.55 -7.21
N HIS A 104 -7.35 -12.66 -7.35
CA HIS A 104 -6.66 -12.98 -8.60
C HIS A 104 -7.69 -13.13 -9.73
N ILE A 105 -7.34 -12.63 -10.90
CA ILE A 105 -8.13 -12.79 -12.13
C ILE A 105 -7.22 -13.28 -13.26
N ARG A 106 -7.80 -13.70 -14.39
CA ARG A 106 -7.00 -14.04 -15.58
C ARG A 106 -6.56 -12.78 -16.32
N LEU A 107 -5.43 -12.85 -17.04
CA LEU A 107 -4.87 -11.71 -17.77
C LEU A 107 -5.84 -11.11 -18.79
N ARG A 108 -6.64 -11.92 -19.47
CA ARG A 108 -7.72 -11.43 -20.34
C ARG A 108 -8.68 -10.47 -19.63
N VAL A 109 -9.08 -10.79 -18.40
CA VAL A 109 -10.00 -9.97 -17.60
C VAL A 109 -9.29 -8.70 -17.12
N TYR A 110 -8.04 -8.82 -16.68
CA TYR A 110 -7.22 -7.66 -16.29
C TYR A 110 -7.07 -6.68 -17.47
N ARG A 111 -6.85 -7.20 -18.68
CA ARG A 111 -6.73 -6.40 -19.90
C ARG A 111 -8.05 -5.70 -20.28
N GLU A 112 -9.19 -6.36 -20.12
CA GLU A 112 -10.52 -5.76 -20.28
C GLU A 112 -10.77 -4.63 -19.26
N LEU A 113 -10.32 -4.81 -18.01
CA LEU A 113 -10.42 -3.76 -16.99
C LEU A 113 -9.53 -2.55 -17.30
N LEU A 114 -8.30 -2.78 -17.77
CA LEU A 114 -7.43 -1.71 -18.26
C LEU A 114 -8.12 -0.91 -19.38
N GLU A 115 -8.76 -1.61 -20.34
CA GLU A 115 -9.53 -0.99 -21.42
C GLU A 115 -10.69 -0.13 -20.89
N ARG A 116 -11.46 -0.67 -19.94
CA ARG A 116 -12.58 0.03 -19.32
C ARG A 116 -12.14 1.36 -18.68
N PHE A 117 -10.93 1.41 -18.14
CA PHE A 117 -10.34 2.61 -17.55
C PHE A 117 -9.19 3.19 -18.39
N ARG A 118 -9.28 3.07 -19.73
CA ARG A 118 -8.22 3.46 -20.69
C ARG A 118 -7.68 4.87 -20.46
N GLU A 119 -8.54 5.84 -20.13
CA GLU A 119 -8.13 7.25 -19.89
C GLU A 119 -6.99 7.37 -18.87
N ASN A 120 -6.90 6.42 -17.93
CA ASN A 120 -5.91 6.43 -16.87
C ASN A 120 -4.80 5.37 -17.04
N ASN A 121 -4.94 4.43 -17.96
CA ASN A 121 -4.13 3.21 -18.05
C ASN A 121 -3.61 2.91 -19.46
N ASP A 122 -3.59 3.90 -20.34
CA ASP A 122 -3.19 3.76 -21.75
C ASP A 122 -1.77 3.22 -21.94
N GLU A 123 -0.78 3.70 -21.19
CA GLU A 123 0.60 3.17 -21.30
C GLU A 123 0.73 1.78 -20.66
N ALA A 124 -0.08 1.47 -19.64
CA ALA A 124 -0.15 0.13 -19.06
C ALA A 124 -0.76 -0.87 -20.05
N ILE A 125 -1.77 -0.46 -20.83
CA ILE A 125 -2.35 -1.24 -21.92
C ILE A 125 -1.25 -1.59 -22.93
N GLU A 126 -0.45 -0.62 -23.38
CA GLU A 126 0.62 -0.87 -24.36
C GLU A 126 1.65 -1.89 -23.87
N LEU A 127 1.96 -1.88 -22.57
CA LEU A 127 2.90 -2.84 -21.98
C LEU A 127 2.30 -4.25 -21.91
N VAL A 128 1.02 -4.37 -21.54
CA VAL A 128 0.32 -5.66 -21.47
C VAL A 128 0.12 -6.23 -22.88
N ASP A 129 -0.28 -5.41 -23.85
CA ASP A 129 -0.47 -5.83 -25.25
C ASP A 129 0.84 -6.38 -25.84
N ARG A 130 1.99 -5.76 -25.54
CA ARG A 130 3.30 -6.26 -25.96
C ARG A 130 3.63 -7.64 -25.37
N ASP A 131 3.29 -7.88 -24.12
CA ASP A 131 3.48 -9.20 -23.50
C ASP A 131 2.55 -10.25 -24.12
N ILE A 132 1.28 -9.90 -24.37
CA ILE A 132 0.30 -10.77 -25.04
C ILE A 132 0.76 -11.13 -26.45
N ASP A 133 1.29 -10.17 -27.21
CA ASP A 133 1.82 -10.42 -28.55
C ASP A 133 3.07 -11.33 -28.54
N SER A 134 3.75 -11.44 -27.40
CA SER A 134 4.97 -12.25 -27.26
C SER A 134 4.71 -13.72 -26.93
N GLY A 135 3.48 -14.10 -26.56
CA GLY A 135 3.14 -15.49 -26.23
C GLY A 135 1.69 -15.72 -25.78
N ASP A 136 1.30 -16.99 -25.69
CA ASP A 136 -0.03 -17.37 -25.23
C ASP A 136 -0.13 -17.30 -23.69
N ILE A 137 -0.41 -16.10 -23.18
CA ILE A 137 -0.41 -15.79 -21.74
C ILE A 137 -1.76 -15.27 -21.22
N LEU A 138 -2.81 -15.25 -22.05
CA LEU A 138 -4.10 -14.64 -21.73
C LEU A 138 -4.83 -15.27 -20.54
N ASP A 139 -4.52 -16.53 -20.24
CA ASP A 139 -5.08 -17.26 -19.11
C ASP A 139 -4.19 -17.28 -17.87
N MET A 140 -3.02 -16.61 -17.91
CA MET A 140 -2.17 -16.46 -16.73
C MET A 140 -2.93 -15.71 -15.62
N PRO A 141 -2.86 -16.21 -14.38
CA PRO A 141 -3.30 -15.49 -13.20
C PRO A 141 -2.63 -14.11 -13.06
N VAL A 142 -3.36 -13.13 -12.54
CA VAL A 142 -2.84 -11.78 -12.24
C VAL A 142 -3.15 -11.48 -10.78
N ASN A 143 -2.11 -11.25 -9.98
CA ASN A 143 -2.23 -10.57 -8.69
C ASN A 143 -2.12 -9.07 -8.95
N TRP A 144 -3.12 -8.29 -8.53
CA TRP A 144 -3.26 -6.89 -8.93
C TRP A 144 -3.91 -6.03 -7.85
N CYS A 145 -3.72 -4.73 -7.99
CA CYS A 145 -4.34 -3.73 -7.14
C CYS A 145 -4.98 -2.60 -7.96
N CYS A 146 -5.84 -1.86 -7.28
CA CYS A 146 -6.44 -0.64 -7.77
C CYS A 146 -6.01 0.53 -6.89
N ILE A 147 -5.58 1.60 -7.54
CA ILE A 147 -5.35 2.92 -6.94
C ILE A 147 -6.46 3.82 -7.46
N ALA A 148 -7.44 4.10 -6.60
CA ALA A 148 -8.56 4.97 -6.91
C ALA A 148 -8.31 6.36 -6.31
N VAL A 149 -8.22 7.38 -7.17
CA VAL A 149 -7.93 8.77 -6.80
C VAL A 149 -9.19 9.60 -7.00
N LYS A 150 -9.80 10.08 -5.91
CA LYS A 150 -10.87 11.07 -5.97
C LYS A 150 -10.25 12.46 -5.92
N GLU A 151 -10.16 13.08 -7.09
CA GLU A 151 -9.52 14.37 -7.26
C GLU A 151 -10.29 15.49 -6.55
N ALA A 152 -9.66 16.67 -6.40
CA ALA A 152 -10.29 17.86 -5.81
C ALA A 152 -11.61 18.26 -6.49
N THR A 153 -11.73 17.97 -7.79
CA THR A 153 -12.94 18.20 -8.60
C THR A 153 -14.08 17.24 -8.27
N GLY A 154 -13.81 16.18 -7.49
CA GLY A 154 -14.73 15.08 -7.23
C GLY A 154 -14.66 13.95 -8.26
N LYS A 155 -13.96 14.12 -9.38
CA LYS A 155 -13.77 13.05 -10.40
C LYS A 155 -12.98 11.89 -9.77
N LEU A 156 -13.52 10.67 -9.90
CA LEU A 156 -12.79 9.45 -9.56
C LEU A 156 -11.95 9.00 -10.75
N ARG A 157 -10.66 8.77 -10.53
CA ARG A 157 -9.73 8.18 -11.50
C ARG A 157 -9.23 6.84 -10.99
N VAL A 158 -9.14 5.86 -11.87
CA VAL A 158 -8.87 4.46 -11.53
C VAL A 158 -7.61 4.00 -12.26
N PHE A 159 -6.61 3.59 -11.49
CA PHE A 159 -5.33 3.09 -12.00
C PHE A 159 -5.13 1.65 -11.55
N LEU A 160 -4.76 0.77 -12.46
CA LEU A 160 -4.63 -0.65 -12.21
C LEU A 160 -3.18 -1.09 -12.36
N GLU A 161 -2.69 -1.86 -11.39
CA GLU A 161 -1.29 -2.29 -11.33
C GLU A 161 -1.25 -3.79 -11.03
N ALA A 162 -0.58 -4.55 -11.90
CA ALA A 162 -0.30 -5.95 -11.68
C ALA A 162 1.02 -6.08 -10.91
N LYS A 163 1.07 -7.01 -9.96
CA LYS A 163 2.26 -7.34 -9.19
C LYS A 163 3.39 -7.72 -10.14
N SER A 164 4.54 -7.09 -9.97
CA SER A 164 5.68 -7.34 -10.86
C SER A 164 6.34 -8.68 -10.58
N HIS A 165 6.40 -9.09 -9.31
CA HIS A 165 7.07 -10.32 -8.89
C HIS A 165 6.24 -11.11 -7.87
N PRO A 166 5.66 -12.24 -8.31
CA PRO A 166 4.97 -13.19 -7.44
C PRO A 166 5.88 -13.78 -6.35
N PHE A 167 5.30 -14.23 -5.23
CA PHE A 167 6.07 -14.92 -4.18
C PHE A 167 6.13 -16.44 -4.39
N HIS A 168 7.02 -17.12 -3.67
CA HIS A 168 7.23 -18.56 -3.87
C HIS A 168 5.99 -19.46 -3.63
N GLY A 169 5.04 -19.04 -2.78
CA GLY A 169 3.77 -19.79 -2.60
C GLY A 169 2.71 -19.47 -3.67
N GLU A 170 3.04 -18.52 -4.54
CA GLU A 170 2.31 -18.07 -5.72
C GLU A 170 2.92 -18.65 -7.01
N GLU A 171 4.21 -19.01 -7.01
CA GLU A 171 4.94 -19.65 -8.12
C GLU A 171 4.99 -21.18 -7.97
N PHE A 172 4.84 -21.93 -9.06
CA PHE A 172 4.93 -23.40 -9.04
C PHE A 172 6.07 -23.89 -9.94
N LEU A 173 6.63 -25.06 -9.62
CA LEU A 173 7.66 -25.72 -10.43
C LEU A 173 7.16 -26.13 -11.83
N ASP A 174 5.84 -26.20 -12.03
CA ASP A 174 5.23 -26.49 -13.31
C ASP A 174 4.83 -25.19 -14.02
N LYS A 175 5.31 -25.00 -15.26
CA LYS A 175 5.22 -23.76 -16.05
C LYS A 175 3.79 -23.25 -16.29
N TYR A 176 2.79 -24.08 -16.01
CA TYR A 176 1.36 -23.78 -16.22
C TYR A 176 0.70 -23.00 -15.08
N HIS A 177 1.40 -22.71 -13.99
CA HIS A 177 0.83 -21.98 -12.84
C HIS A 177 1.64 -20.74 -12.44
N ASP A 178 2.47 -20.21 -13.35
CA ASP A 178 3.11 -18.91 -13.14
C ASP A 178 2.08 -17.78 -13.20
N LEU A 179 2.24 -16.78 -12.32
CA LEU A 179 1.47 -15.53 -12.38
C LEU A 179 2.06 -14.59 -13.43
N TYR A 180 1.20 -13.82 -14.07
CA TYR A 180 1.58 -12.70 -14.91
C TYR A 180 2.42 -11.70 -14.12
N ARG A 181 3.54 -11.28 -14.70
CA ARG A 181 4.49 -10.36 -14.10
C ARG A 181 4.25 -8.96 -14.65
N GLY A 182 3.68 -8.10 -13.81
CA GLY A 182 3.43 -6.70 -14.14
C GLY A 182 4.68 -5.97 -14.64
N ARG A 183 4.48 -5.05 -15.58
CA ARG A 183 5.55 -4.35 -16.29
C ARG A 183 5.72 -2.90 -15.87
N HIS A 184 4.89 -2.39 -14.97
CA HIS A 184 4.91 -0.99 -14.59
C HIS A 184 4.63 -0.76 -13.12
N PHE A 185 5.06 0.42 -12.66
CA PHE A 185 4.57 1.06 -11.44
C PHE A 185 4.13 2.48 -11.76
N TYR A 186 3.11 2.96 -11.07
CA TYR A 186 2.71 4.37 -11.20
C TYR A 186 3.45 5.27 -10.22
N LEU A 187 4.00 6.37 -10.74
CA LEU A 187 4.41 7.53 -9.95
C LEU A 187 3.32 8.61 -10.07
N PHE A 188 2.54 8.76 -9.00
CA PHE A 188 1.50 9.75 -8.92
C PHE A 188 2.08 11.09 -8.52
N ARG A 189 1.91 12.08 -9.39
CA ARG A 189 2.36 13.46 -9.17
C ARG A 189 1.16 14.34 -8.90
N SER A 190 0.95 14.65 -7.63
CA SER A 190 -0.10 15.58 -7.25
C SER A 190 0.16 16.97 -7.81
N ARG A 191 -0.92 17.65 -8.21
CA ARG A 191 -0.98 19.08 -8.54
C ARG A 191 -2.31 19.63 -8.04
N PRO A 192 -2.38 20.87 -7.53
CA PRO A 192 -1.26 21.80 -7.34
C PRO A 192 -0.33 21.43 -6.18
N SER A 193 -0.69 20.45 -5.34
CA SER A 193 0.13 20.04 -4.19
C SER A 193 1.36 19.29 -4.68
N CYS A 194 2.57 19.68 -4.26
CA CYS A 194 3.80 19.00 -4.64
C CYS A 194 4.02 17.74 -3.78
N PHE A 195 3.11 16.77 -3.87
CA PHE A 195 3.18 15.50 -3.15
C PHE A 195 3.16 14.32 -4.13
N ASN A 196 4.25 13.58 -4.21
CA ASN A 196 4.42 12.45 -5.11
C ASN A 196 4.39 11.14 -4.34
N PHE A 197 3.64 10.16 -4.84
CA PHE A 197 3.57 8.86 -4.19
C PHE A 197 3.51 7.70 -5.18
N MET A 198 3.82 6.51 -4.68
CA MET A 198 3.71 5.25 -5.41
C MET A 198 3.02 4.21 -4.53
N ALA A 199 2.39 3.22 -5.17
CA ALA A 199 1.92 2.00 -4.52
C ALA A 199 2.72 0.82 -5.08
N LEU A 200 2.89 -0.24 -4.29
CA LEU A 200 3.54 -1.50 -4.66
C LEU A 200 2.81 -2.66 -3.99
N ILE A 201 2.94 -3.86 -4.56
CA ILE A 201 2.34 -5.08 -4.01
C ILE A 201 3.41 -5.98 -3.39
N CYS A 202 3.41 -6.08 -2.06
CA CYS A 202 4.16 -7.08 -1.30
C CYS A 202 5.65 -7.17 -1.67
N LEU A 203 6.04 -8.25 -2.37
CA LEU A 203 7.42 -8.52 -2.75
C LEU A 203 7.97 -7.58 -3.82
N ASP A 204 7.13 -6.81 -4.50
CA ASP A 204 7.57 -5.77 -5.43
C ASP A 204 8.57 -4.82 -4.77
N TYR A 205 8.42 -4.58 -3.46
CA TYR A 205 9.34 -3.76 -2.67
C TYR A 205 10.72 -4.40 -2.51
N ILE A 206 10.83 -5.72 -2.29
CA ILE A 206 12.14 -6.37 -2.02
C ILE A 206 12.76 -7.03 -3.25
N TYR A 207 12.06 -7.02 -4.39
CA TYR A 207 12.51 -7.74 -5.56
C TYR A 207 13.85 -7.21 -6.10
N ARG A 208 14.75 -8.17 -6.37
CA ARG A 208 16.02 -7.97 -7.06
C ARG A 208 16.49 -9.27 -7.70
N ASP A 209 17.12 -9.15 -8.84
CA ASP A 209 17.93 -10.21 -9.46
C ASP A 209 19.41 -9.77 -9.50
N LEU A 210 20.25 -10.48 -10.27
CA LEU A 210 21.68 -10.17 -10.39
C LEU A 210 21.97 -8.81 -11.05
N TYR A 211 21.01 -8.26 -11.80
CA TYR A 211 21.20 -7.11 -12.68
C TYR A 211 20.27 -5.93 -12.37
N ALA A 212 19.16 -6.18 -11.67
CA ALA A 212 18.09 -5.21 -11.49
C ALA A 212 17.44 -5.34 -10.10
N SER A 213 16.96 -4.21 -9.58
CA SER A 213 16.08 -4.16 -8.42
C SER A 213 14.97 -3.16 -8.69
N ASN A 214 13.75 -3.48 -8.24
CA ASN A 214 12.62 -2.55 -8.33
C ASN A 214 12.90 -1.28 -7.53
N ILE A 215 13.41 -1.42 -6.31
CA ILE A 215 13.74 -0.27 -5.46
C ILE A 215 14.85 0.58 -6.06
N LYS A 216 15.86 -0.02 -6.68
CA LYS A 216 16.88 0.75 -7.40
C LYS A 216 16.26 1.60 -8.51
N GLN A 217 15.33 1.05 -9.28
CA GLN A 217 14.65 1.81 -10.35
C GLN A 217 13.80 2.95 -9.80
N ILE A 218 13.14 2.75 -8.66
CA ILE A 218 12.37 3.79 -7.96
C ILE A 218 13.30 4.92 -7.50
N ILE A 219 14.44 4.58 -6.87
CA ILE A 219 15.45 5.55 -6.46
C ILE A 219 15.95 6.34 -7.68
N ASP A 220 16.42 5.65 -8.72
CA ASP A 220 16.99 6.28 -9.91
C ASP A 220 15.95 7.20 -10.61
N HIS A 221 14.66 6.83 -10.59
CA HIS A 221 13.60 7.66 -11.15
C HIS A 221 13.26 8.86 -10.26
N ALA A 222 13.17 8.68 -8.95
CA ALA A 222 12.93 9.76 -8.01
C ALA A 222 14.09 10.77 -8.00
N ASP A 223 15.33 10.34 -8.17
CA ASP A 223 16.49 11.22 -8.31
C ASP A 223 16.40 12.05 -9.60
N ARG A 224 16.05 11.44 -10.73
CA ARG A 224 15.79 12.20 -11.98
C ARG A 224 14.69 13.24 -11.78
N LEU A 225 13.62 12.90 -11.06
CA LEU A 225 12.56 13.85 -10.72
C LEU A 225 13.10 15.00 -9.85
N PHE A 226 13.92 14.69 -8.85
CA PHE A 226 14.51 15.67 -7.96
C PHE A 226 15.45 16.61 -8.70
N PHE A 227 16.36 16.09 -9.52
CA PHE A 227 17.28 16.95 -10.25
C PHE A 227 16.59 17.83 -11.29
N SER A 228 15.49 17.35 -11.89
CA SER A 228 14.72 18.12 -12.89
C SER A 228 13.72 19.12 -12.28
N THR A 229 13.13 18.81 -11.13
CA THR A 229 12.00 19.61 -10.58
C THR A 229 12.13 19.99 -9.11
N LYS A 230 13.16 19.52 -8.41
CA LYS A 230 13.34 19.64 -6.94
C LYS A 230 12.24 18.99 -6.12
N GLN A 231 11.50 18.05 -6.72
CA GLN A 231 10.52 17.20 -6.04
C GLN A 231 11.06 15.78 -5.94
N GLY A 232 10.88 15.11 -4.80
CA GLY A 232 11.23 13.70 -4.62
C GLY A 232 9.99 12.82 -4.59
N LEU A 233 10.17 11.56 -4.19
CA LEU A 233 9.11 10.67 -3.76
C LEU A 233 8.78 10.98 -2.29
N ASP A 234 7.53 11.33 -2.00
CA ASP A 234 7.10 11.71 -0.65
C ASP A 234 6.54 10.53 0.15
N ALA A 235 5.82 9.63 -0.52
CA ALA A 235 5.31 8.42 0.11
C ALA A 235 5.38 7.18 -0.79
N LEU A 236 5.71 6.05 -0.19
CA LEU A 236 5.72 4.74 -0.82
C LEU A 236 4.81 3.79 -0.04
N PHE A 237 3.71 3.36 -0.65
CA PHE A 237 2.76 2.46 -0.03
C PHE A 237 3.00 1.04 -0.52
N VAL A 238 3.07 0.08 0.39
CA VAL A 238 3.25 -1.33 0.07
C VAL A 238 2.09 -2.10 0.68
N ILE A 239 1.17 -2.60 -0.15
CA ILE A 239 0.04 -3.42 0.29
C ILE A 239 0.44 -4.89 0.27
N GLN A 240 0.12 -5.66 1.32
CA GLN A 240 0.74 -6.97 1.49
C GLN A 240 -0.21 -7.99 2.12
N CYS A 241 -0.08 -9.24 1.69
CA CYS A 241 -0.54 -10.43 2.39
C CYS A 241 0.70 -11.29 2.70
N ASN A 242 1.62 -10.72 3.47
CA ASN A 242 2.96 -11.25 3.68
C ASN A 242 3.05 -12.03 5.01
N PRO A 243 3.34 -13.34 4.98
CA PRO A 243 3.53 -14.15 6.18
C PRO A 243 4.85 -13.88 6.91
N LYS A 244 5.74 -13.04 6.36
CA LYS A 244 7.04 -12.70 6.93
C LYS A 244 7.33 -11.19 6.77
N PRO A 245 6.51 -10.31 7.37
CA PRO A 245 6.62 -8.85 7.21
C PRO A 245 7.95 -8.28 7.70
N GLU A 246 8.61 -8.98 8.63
CA GLU A 246 9.89 -8.56 9.23
C GLU A 246 11.07 -9.44 8.76
N HIS A 247 10.93 -10.14 7.63
CA HIS A 247 12.03 -10.97 7.09
C HIS A 247 13.28 -10.13 6.82
N ARG A 248 14.46 -10.73 6.99
CA ARG A 248 15.77 -10.08 6.76
C ARG A 248 15.88 -9.37 5.39
N ALA A 249 15.23 -9.90 4.36
CA ALA A 249 15.21 -9.25 3.05
C ALA A 249 14.60 -7.84 3.07
N TYR A 250 13.53 -7.62 3.85
CA TYR A 250 12.97 -6.28 4.07
C TYR A 250 13.96 -5.39 4.80
N PHE A 251 14.61 -5.90 5.84
CA PHE A 251 15.66 -5.17 6.56
C PHE A 251 16.77 -4.69 5.62
N GLU A 252 17.26 -5.56 4.74
CA GLU A 252 18.34 -5.21 3.81
C GLU A 252 17.90 -4.14 2.79
N VAL A 253 16.70 -4.28 2.22
CA VAL A 253 16.19 -3.30 1.26
C VAL A 253 15.88 -1.96 1.93
N ILE A 254 15.23 -1.96 3.10
CA ILE A 254 14.97 -0.74 3.89
C ILE A 254 16.29 -0.06 4.28
N SER A 255 17.28 -0.83 4.71
CA SER A 255 18.59 -0.29 5.07
C SER A 255 19.31 0.31 3.88
N GLY A 256 19.16 -0.26 2.68
CA GLY A 256 19.69 0.32 1.43
C GLY A 256 18.94 1.58 1.01
N PHE A 257 17.60 1.55 1.04
CA PHE A 257 16.74 2.67 0.66
C PHE A 257 16.93 3.89 1.57
N TYR A 258 17.16 3.68 2.87
CA TYR A 258 17.36 4.75 3.86
C TYR A 258 18.83 4.89 4.33
N GLY A 259 19.77 4.23 3.68
CA GLY A 259 21.17 4.08 4.11
C GLY A 259 22.07 5.29 3.90
N GLU A 260 23.36 5.14 4.22
CA GLU A 260 24.34 6.23 4.22
C GLU A 260 24.60 6.84 2.82
N PHE A 261 24.19 6.18 1.75
CA PHE A 261 24.22 6.73 0.38
C PHE A 261 23.10 7.73 0.09
N LEU A 262 22.25 8.09 1.06
CA LEU A 262 21.19 9.09 0.87
C LEU A 262 21.71 10.51 0.60
N GLU A 263 22.99 10.80 0.85
CA GLU A 263 23.62 12.03 0.33
C GLU A 263 23.65 12.04 -1.21
N ASP A 264 23.74 10.86 -1.83
CA ASP A 264 23.77 10.68 -3.28
C ASP A 264 22.38 10.42 -3.91
N THR A 265 21.34 10.18 -3.10
CA THR A 265 19.97 9.86 -3.57
C THR A 265 18.89 10.81 -3.01
N PRO A 266 18.97 12.12 -3.34
CA PRO A 266 18.10 13.15 -2.77
C PRO A 266 16.60 12.96 -3.13
N GLY A 267 16.28 12.18 -4.16
CA GLY A 267 14.93 11.92 -4.60
C GLY A 267 14.09 11.08 -3.65
N VAL A 268 14.71 10.28 -2.76
CA VAL A 268 13.98 9.41 -1.81
C VAL A 268 14.27 9.70 -0.34
N ARG A 269 15.17 10.64 -0.07
CA ARG A 269 15.70 10.91 1.27
C ARG A 269 14.63 11.13 2.35
N GLU A 270 13.54 11.79 1.96
CA GLU A 270 12.43 12.16 2.84
C GLU A 270 11.17 11.29 2.64
N THR A 271 11.26 10.21 1.86
CA THR A 271 10.12 9.33 1.60
C THR A 271 9.63 8.66 2.89
N VAL A 272 8.32 8.70 3.13
CA VAL A 272 7.65 7.88 4.15
C VAL A 272 7.18 6.57 3.51
N SER A 273 7.68 5.42 4.00
CA SER A 273 7.21 4.11 3.52
C SER A 273 6.15 3.54 4.46
N VAL A 274 5.00 3.14 3.91
CA VAL A 274 3.87 2.55 4.66
C VAL A 274 3.64 1.13 4.18
N PHE A 275 3.83 0.15 5.07
CA PHE A 275 3.59 -1.27 4.81
C PHE A 275 2.27 -1.68 5.45
N ALA A 276 1.25 -1.91 4.63
CA ALA A 276 -0.08 -2.32 5.03
C ALA A 276 -0.25 -3.82 4.80
N ASN A 277 -0.01 -4.61 5.84
CA ASN A 277 -0.12 -6.05 5.80
C ASN A 277 -1.51 -6.52 6.26
N THR A 278 -1.89 -7.75 5.93
CA THR A 278 -3.03 -8.43 6.55
C THR A 278 -2.77 -8.74 8.02
N SER A 279 -3.81 -9.06 8.82
CA SER A 279 -3.68 -9.41 10.25
C SER A 279 -3.28 -10.86 10.50
N ASP A 280 -2.95 -11.21 11.74
CA ASP A 280 -2.63 -12.56 12.21
C ASP A 280 -3.73 -13.61 12.04
N GLU A 281 -4.99 -13.19 11.91
CA GLU A 281 -6.11 -14.07 11.58
C GLU A 281 -6.06 -14.57 10.12
N THR A 282 -5.16 -14.04 9.28
CA THR A 282 -5.00 -14.47 7.88
C THR A 282 -4.64 -15.94 7.75
N SER A 283 -5.29 -16.63 6.82
CA SER A 283 -4.97 -18.01 6.45
C SER A 283 -4.84 -18.16 4.93
N LEU A 284 -3.89 -18.99 4.50
CA LEU A 284 -3.66 -19.30 3.09
C LEU A 284 -3.63 -20.81 2.92
N GLU A 285 -4.49 -21.35 2.06
CA GLU A 285 -4.51 -22.78 1.76
C GLU A 285 -3.16 -23.27 1.20
N GLY A 286 -2.62 -24.31 1.84
CA GLY A 286 -1.31 -24.87 1.50
C GLY A 286 -0.11 -24.21 2.20
N LEU A 287 -0.33 -23.21 3.06
CA LEU A 287 0.68 -22.75 4.02
C LEU A 287 0.33 -23.17 5.46
N PRO A 288 1.34 -23.28 6.35
CA PRO A 288 1.08 -23.55 7.77
C PRO A 288 0.21 -22.46 8.40
N SER A 289 -0.75 -22.84 9.24
CA SER A 289 -1.68 -21.94 9.94
C SER A 289 -1.01 -20.99 10.96
N GLN A 290 0.30 -21.11 11.20
CA GLN A 290 1.07 -20.31 12.16
C GLN A 290 2.01 -19.29 11.49
N ALA A 291 1.74 -18.91 10.24
CA ALA A 291 2.51 -17.86 9.59
C ALA A 291 2.36 -16.51 10.32
N PRO A 292 3.44 -15.78 10.65
CA PRO A 292 3.38 -14.54 11.40
C PRO A 292 2.94 -13.35 10.52
N TYR A 293 1.65 -13.30 10.17
CA TYR A 293 1.02 -12.13 9.57
C TYR A 293 0.88 -10.97 10.58
N GLY A 294 0.27 -9.86 10.15
CA GLY A 294 0.14 -8.64 10.93
C GLY A 294 1.36 -7.74 10.82
N ASN A 295 1.60 -6.97 11.89
CA ASN A 295 2.76 -6.10 12.03
C ASN A 295 2.94 -5.12 10.87
N SER A 296 1.85 -4.54 10.36
CA SER A 296 1.92 -3.36 9.49
C SER A 296 2.84 -2.32 10.12
N PHE A 297 3.51 -1.50 9.31
CA PHE A 297 4.47 -0.55 9.86
C PHE A 297 4.71 0.65 8.95
N VAL A 298 5.20 1.74 9.55
CA VAL A 298 5.61 2.95 8.85
C VAL A 298 7.10 3.18 9.11
N VAL A 299 7.87 3.42 8.07
CA VAL A 299 9.31 3.66 8.12
C VAL A 299 9.63 5.05 7.59
N MET A 300 10.54 5.72 8.27
CA MET A 300 11.12 6.99 7.84
C MET A 300 12.61 7.00 8.15
N ASN A 301 13.33 7.94 7.55
CA ASN A 301 14.75 8.13 7.81
C ASN A 301 15.04 8.34 9.32
N LYS A 302 16.17 7.83 9.82
CA LYS A 302 16.62 8.01 11.23
C LYS A 302 16.66 9.47 11.73
N HIS A 303 16.76 10.45 10.84
CA HIS A 303 16.77 11.87 11.19
C HIS A 303 15.40 12.39 11.65
N TYR A 304 14.32 11.66 11.36
CA TYR A 304 13.01 11.91 11.94
C TYR A 304 13.01 11.50 13.42
N LYS A 305 12.65 12.44 14.29
CA LYS A 305 12.51 12.18 15.73
C LYS A 305 11.17 11.52 16.00
N LEU A 306 11.16 10.19 16.15
CA LEU A 306 10.04 9.46 16.77
C LEU A 306 10.29 9.34 18.27
N GLY A 307 9.25 9.61 19.07
CA GLY A 307 9.29 9.31 20.50
C GLY A 307 9.39 7.79 20.70
N LYS A 308 10.15 7.36 21.72
CA LYS A 308 10.21 5.94 22.10
C LYS A 308 8.90 5.55 22.78
N ILE A 309 8.05 4.83 22.06
CA ILE A 309 6.74 4.37 22.53
C ILE A 309 6.74 2.85 22.59
N GLN A 310 6.26 2.32 23.72
CA GLN A 310 5.92 0.93 23.91
C GLN A 310 4.44 0.89 24.31
N HIS A 311 3.60 0.41 23.40
CA HIS A 311 2.15 0.34 23.61
C HIS A 311 1.64 -1.01 23.03
N PRO A 312 0.57 -1.61 23.59
CA PRO A 312 0.13 -2.95 23.16
C PRO A 312 -0.24 -3.03 21.67
N GLU A 313 -0.82 -1.96 21.14
CA GLU A 313 -1.25 -1.87 19.74
C GLU A 313 -0.15 -1.36 18.79
N PHE A 314 0.91 -0.72 19.31
CA PHE A 314 2.00 -0.21 18.47
C PHE A 314 3.26 0.13 19.27
N THR A 315 4.40 0.03 18.62
CA THR A 315 5.71 0.29 19.21
C THR A 315 6.55 1.12 18.24
N THR A 316 7.54 1.83 18.76
CA THR A 316 8.54 2.47 17.91
C THR A 316 9.90 1.82 18.14
N ASP A 317 10.60 1.49 17.05
CA ASP A 317 11.93 0.91 17.08
C ASP A 317 12.79 1.42 15.90
N ASN A 318 13.99 0.87 15.76
CA ASN A 318 14.93 1.14 14.67
C ASN A 318 15.06 -0.05 13.71
N PHE A 319 14.02 -0.89 13.62
CA PHE A 319 13.97 -2.09 12.80
C PHE A 319 15.27 -2.92 12.85
N SER A 320 15.65 -3.38 14.03
CA SER A 320 16.89 -4.16 14.25
C SER A 320 18.20 -3.42 13.91
N GLY A 321 18.25 -2.11 14.14
CA GLY A 321 19.45 -1.29 13.94
C GLY A 321 19.62 -0.70 12.54
N ALA A 322 18.58 -0.77 11.69
CA ALA A 322 18.55 -0.10 10.40
C ALA A 322 18.62 1.43 10.58
N PRO A 323 19.06 2.19 9.53
CA PRO A 323 19.18 3.65 9.54
C PRO A 323 17.82 4.37 9.46
N VAL A 324 16.82 3.84 10.17
CA VAL A 324 15.43 4.28 10.12
C VAL A 324 14.85 4.43 11.51
N CYS A 325 13.74 5.14 11.59
CA CYS A 325 12.82 5.02 12.69
C CYS A 325 11.52 4.38 12.18
N ARG A 326 10.98 3.44 12.94
CA ARG A 326 9.82 2.65 12.55
C ARG A 326 8.72 2.76 13.58
N LEU A 327 7.49 3.02 13.14
CA LEU A 327 6.26 2.78 13.89
C LEU A 327 5.72 1.41 13.47
N ARG A 328 5.78 0.43 14.37
CA ARG A 328 5.37 -0.96 14.16
C ARG A 328 4.06 -1.23 14.87
N PHE A 329 3.04 -1.68 14.15
CA PHE A 329 1.74 -2.03 14.72
C PHE A 329 1.74 -3.46 15.27
N GLY A 330 0.75 -3.78 16.11
CA GLY A 330 0.50 -5.15 16.57
C GLY A 330 0.07 -6.09 15.44
N SER A 331 -0.17 -7.36 15.75
CA SER A 331 -0.54 -8.37 14.73
C SER A 331 -2.05 -8.47 14.46
N GLY A 332 -2.87 -8.08 15.43
CA GLY A 332 -4.33 -8.29 15.40
C GLY A 332 -5.06 -7.53 14.30
N THR A 333 -6.30 -7.93 14.05
CA THR A 333 -7.22 -7.22 13.13
C THR A 333 -7.58 -5.84 13.66
N ARG A 334 -7.07 -4.80 12.97
CA ARG A 334 -7.12 -3.42 13.42
C ARG A 334 -7.17 -2.43 12.27
N LEU A 335 -7.74 -1.26 12.53
CA LEU A 335 -7.54 -0.06 11.71
C LEU A 335 -6.68 0.94 12.47
N TYR A 336 -5.65 1.46 11.82
CA TYR A 336 -4.74 2.45 12.39
C TYR A 336 -4.90 3.78 11.65
N TYR A 337 -5.51 4.75 12.31
CA TYR A 337 -5.63 6.12 11.79
C TYR A 337 -4.44 6.94 12.28
N ILE A 338 -3.57 7.32 11.36
CA ILE A 338 -2.33 8.03 11.63
C ILE A 338 -2.26 9.33 10.84
N ASN A 339 -1.36 10.23 11.25
CA ASN A 339 -0.89 11.25 10.33
C ASN A 339 0.36 10.75 9.57
N LEU A 340 0.59 11.26 8.37
CA LEU A 340 1.83 11.11 7.63
C LEU A 340 2.55 12.47 7.67
N PRO A 341 3.79 12.54 8.18
CA PRO A 341 4.52 13.79 8.21
C PRO A 341 4.86 14.23 6.79
N LEU A 342 4.79 15.54 6.56
CA LEU A 342 5.36 16.18 5.38
C LEU A 342 6.60 16.92 5.84
N TYR A 343 7.76 16.55 5.30
CA TYR A 343 9.00 17.27 5.54
C TYR A 343 9.73 17.44 4.22
N HIS A 344 10.10 18.69 3.95
CA HIS A 344 10.97 19.03 2.83
C HIS A 344 12.10 19.86 3.40
N GLU A 345 13.31 19.30 3.42
CA GLU A 345 14.50 19.97 3.95
C GLU A 345 14.72 21.37 3.34
N LEU A 346 14.32 21.56 2.08
CA LEU A 346 14.46 22.81 1.35
C LEU A 346 13.33 23.83 1.60
N ASP A 347 12.22 23.43 2.22
CA ASP A 347 11.14 24.35 2.58
C ASP A 347 11.16 24.61 4.11
N PRO A 348 11.68 25.78 4.54
CA PRO A 348 11.75 26.14 5.96
C PRO A 348 10.37 26.29 6.63
N ARG A 349 9.28 26.30 5.85
CA ARG A 349 7.89 26.30 6.36
C ARG A 349 7.40 24.90 6.71
N THR A 350 8.10 23.84 6.31
CA THR A 350 7.77 22.49 6.76
C THR A 350 8.20 22.31 8.21
N SER A 351 7.21 22.34 9.10
CA SER A 351 7.45 22.01 10.51
C SER A 351 7.67 20.50 10.63
N ARG A 352 8.59 20.06 11.50
CA ARG A 352 8.75 18.65 11.85
C ARG A 352 7.52 18.19 12.63
N ILE A 353 6.45 17.83 11.92
CA ILE A 353 5.25 17.27 12.53
C ILE A 353 5.59 15.82 12.91
N PRO A 354 5.43 15.42 14.19
CA PRO A 354 5.69 14.05 14.57
C PRO A 354 4.65 13.11 13.94
N LEU A 355 5.11 11.93 13.53
CA LEU A 355 4.24 10.80 13.26
C LEU A 355 3.50 10.43 14.55
N LYS A 356 2.18 10.26 14.45
CA LYS A 356 1.26 10.06 15.55
C LYS A 356 0.14 9.12 15.13
N VAL A 357 -0.13 8.16 16.00
CA VAL A 357 -1.36 7.36 15.96
C VAL A 357 -2.47 8.18 16.62
N HIS A 358 -3.52 8.46 15.85
CA HIS A 358 -4.68 9.23 16.33
C HIS A 358 -5.77 8.32 16.88
N VAL A 359 -6.04 7.20 16.22
CA VAL A 359 -7.08 6.25 16.60
C VAL A 359 -6.64 4.84 16.22
N VAL A 360 -6.90 3.88 17.10
CA VAL A 360 -6.87 2.45 16.80
C VAL A 360 -8.29 1.91 16.93
N LEU A 361 -8.77 1.19 15.92
CA LEU A 361 -10.08 0.54 15.94
C LEU A 361 -9.93 -0.98 15.88
N ARG A 362 -10.79 -1.70 16.61
CA ARG A 362 -10.93 -3.15 16.55
C ARG A 362 -12.24 -3.55 15.87
N TRP A 363 -12.23 -4.72 15.23
CA TRP A 363 -13.44 -5.35 14.71
C TRP A 363 -14.18 -6.04 15.84
N SER A 364 -15.46 -5.72 16.06
CA SER A 364 -16.28 -6.33 17.11
C SER A 364 -17.75 -6.24 16.72
N GLU A 365 -18.48 -7.36 16.83
CA GLU A 365 -19.92 -7.43 16.56
C GLU A 365 -20.33 -6.82 15.21
N GLY A 366 -19.52 -7.05 14.16
CA GLY A 366 -19.78 -6.54 12.81
C GLY A 366 -19.52 -5.04 12.61
N LYS A 367 -18.81 -4.39 13.53
CA LYS A 367 -18.50 -2.95 13.48
C LYS A 367 -17.06 -2.64 13.89
N TRP A 368 -16.57 -1.50 13.43
CA TRP A 368 -15.28 -0.94 13.85
C TRP A 368 -15.47 -0.03 15.05
N VAL A 369 -14.92 -0.42 16.20
CA VAL A 369 -15.03 0.32 17.46
C VAL A 369 -13.67 0.82 17.91
N LYS A 370 -13.62 2.06 18.42
CA LYS A 370 -12.37 2.65 18.94
C LYS A 370 -11.94 1.91 20.21
N ILE A 371 -10.66 1.59 20.30
CA ILE A 371 -10.05 1.09 21.54
C ILE A 371 -9.93 2.27 22.51
N GLN A 372 -10.48 2.15 23.72
CA GLN A 372 -10.50 3.23 24.71
C GLN A 372 -9.19 3.31 25.52
N GLY A 373 -8.94 4.48 26.14
CA GLY A 373 -7.72 4.79 26.90
C GLY A 373 -7.36 3.79 28.00
N ASP A 374 -8.35 3.20 28.67
CA ASP A 374 -8.10 2.26 29.77
C ASP A 374 -7.72 0.86 29.24
N GLU A 375 -8.26 0.45 28.09
CA GLU A 375 -7.82 -0.76 27.35
C GLU A 375 -6.43 -0.57 26.72
N MET A 376 -6.00 0.68 26.50
CA MET A 376 -4.67 1.04 25.99
C MET A 376 -3.56 0.97 27.06
N VAL A 377 -3.89 1.04 28.36
CA VAL A 377 -2.94 1.02 29.49
C VAL A 377 -2.82 -0.37 30.14
N ALA A 378 -3.80 -1.25 29.97
CA ALA A 378 -3.94 -2.49 30.73
C ALA A 378 -2.95 -3.64 30.41
N ALA A 379 -1.94 -3.47 29.55
CA ALA A 379 -0.97 -4.53 29.23
C ALA A 379 0.46 -4.30 29.76
N VAL A 380 0.61 -3.49 30.83
CA VAL A 380 1.87 -3.42 31.60
C VAL A 380 1.65 -3.98 33.00
N THR A 381 1.40 -5.29 33.09
CA THR A 381 1.64 -6.08 34.31
C THR A 381 1.83 -7.54 33.91
N GLY A 382 3.05 -8.03 34.10
CA GLY A 382 3.50 -9.40 33.85
C GLY A 382 5.02 -9.46 33.91
#